data_AF-A0A0A7FX84-F1
#
_entry.id   AF-A0A0A7FX84-F1
#
_cell.length_a   1.000
_cell.length_b   1.000
_cell.length_c   1.000
_cell.angle_alpha   90.00
_cell.angle_beta   90.00
_cell.angle_gamma   90.00
#
_symmetry.space_group_name_H-M   'P 1'
#
loop_
_entity.id
_entity.type
_entity.pdbx_description
1 polymer ?
#
loop_
_entity_poly.entity_id
_entity_poly.type
_entity_poly.pdbx_seq_one_letter_code
_entity_poly.pdbx_strand_id
1 'polypeptide(L)'
;MQFIKANNYNNIKRKLFLLYFLNVSDIVLTLLLLKTGYFMEVNSVMVDVVSNPWLSIFLKVFVVLMLILFLCRRMRHANSKQLFYSNIIICFAVLIYIFINLSHILWIILLIR
;
A
#
# COMPACT_ATOMS: atom_id res chain seq x y z
N MET A 1 14.29 -6.21 27.75
CA MET A 1 13.69 -6.89 26.57
C MET A 1 12.39 -6.24 26.08
N GLN A 2 11.50 -5.76 26.97
CA GLN A 2 10.24 -5.09 26.57
C GLN A 2 10.45 -3.79 25.76
N PHE A 3 11.50 -3.01 26.05
CA PHE A 3 11.84 -1.79 25.30
C PHE A 3 12.14 -2.05 23.81
N ILE A 4 12.98 -3.05 23.51
CA ILE A 4 13.32 -3.45 22.12
C ILE A 4 12.07 -3.91 21.37
N LYS A 5 11.19 -4.67 22.04
CA LYS A 5 9.93 -5.12 21.47
C LYS A 5 8.99 -3.95 21.14
N ALA A 6 8.85 -2.99 22.05
CA ALA A 6 8.02 -1.81 21.85
C ALA A 6 8.54 -0.94 20.69
N ASN A 7 9.86 -0.77 20.59
CA ASN A 7 10.48 -0.03 19.49
C ASN A 7 10.25 -0.72 18.13
N ASN A 8 10.44 -2.04 18.05
CA ASN A 8 10.20 -2.80 16.83
C ASN A 8 8.73 -2.74 16.39
N TYR A 9 7.79 -2.85 17.34
CA TYR A 9 6.37 -2.70 17.07
C TYR A 9 6.03 -1.31 16.51
N ASN A 10 6.55 -0.24 17.11
CA ASN A 10 6.31 1.12 16.65
C ASN A 10 6.88 1.37 15.24
N ASN A 11 8.05 0.82 14.94
CA ASN A 11 8.65 0.90 13.60
C ASN A 11 7.77 0.19 12.56
N ILE A 12 7.35 -1.05 12.86
CA ILE A 12 6.46 -1.82 11.99
C ILE A 12 5.13 -1.08 11.77
N LYS A 13 4.54 -0.50 12.82
CA LYS A 13 3.32 0.30 12.73
C LYS A 13 3.51 1.47 11.75
N ARG A 14 4.60 2.23 11.87
CA ARG A 14 4.90 3.34 10.93
C ARG A 14 5.03 2.85 9.49
N LYS A 15 5.70 1.72 9.26
CA LYS A 15 5.83 1.12 7.92
C LYS A 15 4.49 0.66 7.34
N LEU A 16 3.60 0.09 8.16
CA LEU A 16 2.25 -0.25 7.71
C LEU A 16 1.42 0.97 7.34
N PHE A 17 1.50 2.07 8.11
CA PHE A 17 0.84 3.31 7.75
C PHE A 17 1.43 3.93 6.47
N LEU A 18 2.75 3.84 6.28
CA LEU A 18 3.39 4.24 5.02
C LEU A 18 2.90 3.38 3.84
N LEU A 19 2.82 2.05 4.03
CA LEU A 19 2.30 1.13 3.02
C LEU A 19 0.84 1.47 2.66
N TYR A 20 0.01 1.79 3.66
CA TYR A 20 -1.34 2.28 3.44
C TYR A 20 -1.36 3.56 2.60
N PHE A 21 -0.56 4.56 2.98
CA PHE A 21 -0.46 5.80 2.22
C PHE A 21 -0.03 5.59 0.77
N LEU A 22 0.95 4.71 0.54
CA LEU A 22 1.41 4.34 -0.79
C LEU A 22 0.33 3.60 -1.60
N ASN A 23 -0.49 2.77 -0.96
CA ASN A 23 -1.61 2.08 -1.59
C ASN A 23 -2.76 3.03 -1.97
N VAL A 24 -3.04 4.03 -1.13
CA VAL A 24 -4.02 5.08 -1.45
C VAL A 24 -3.51 5.99 -2.56
N SER A 25 -2.24 6.38 -2.53
CA SER A 25 -1.62 7.17 -3.61
C SER A 25 -1.66 6.42 -4.94
N ASP A 26 -1.33 5.13 -4.91
CA ASP A 26 -1.35 4.25 -6.07
C ASP A 26 -2.71 4.30 -6.79
N ILE A 27 -3.83 4.07 -6.11
CA ILE A 27 -5.15 4.10 -6.78
C ILE A 27 -5.52 5.46 -7.34
N VAL A 28 -5.15 6.54 -6.65
CA VAL A 28 -5.41 7.90 -7.13
C VAL A 28 -4.64 8.13 -8.44
N LEU A 29 -3.37 7.72 -8.50
CA LEU A 29 -2.56 7.84 -9.70
C LEU A 29 -3.05 6.93 -10.83
N THR A 30 -3.45 5.69 -10.53
CA THR A 30 -4.04 4.77 -11.52
C THR A 30 -5.29 5.39 -12.15
N LEU A 31 -6.22 5.90 -11.33
CA LEU A 31 -7.46 6.52 -11.84
C LEU A 31 -7.18 7.79 -12.64
N LEU A 32 -6.18 8.59 -12.26
CA LEU A 32 -5.75 9.75 -13.03
C LEU A 32 -5.17 9.35 -14.40
N LEU A 33 -4.30 8.35 -14.42
CA LEU A 33 -3.70 7.84 -15.65
C LEU A 33 -4.73 7.21 -16.59
N LEU A 34 -5.67 6.42 -16.07
CA LEU A 34 -6.73 5.82 -16.89
C LEU A 34 -7.61 6.88 -17.56
N LYS A 35 -7.85 8.02 -16.91
CA LYS A 35 -8.59 9.15 -17.52
C LYS A 35 -7.88 9.78 -18.72
N THR A 36 -6.57 9.58 -18.87
CA THR A 36 -5.83 10.09 -20.04
C THR A 36 -6.10 9.28 -21.31
N GLY A 37 -6.61 8.04 -21.19
CA GLY A 37 -6.84 7.14 -22.33
C GLY A 37 -5.57 6.47 -22.90
N TYR A 38 -4.38 6.87 -22.45
CA TYR A 38 -3.09 6.31 -22.91
C TYR A 38 -2.52 5.23 -21.98
N PHE A 39 -3.16 5.02 -20.83
CA PHE A 39 -2.77 4.03 -19.85
C PHE A 39 -3.82 2.92 -19.79
N MET A 40 -3.37 1.67 -19.71
CA MET A 40 -4.24 0.51 -19.50
C MET A 40 -3.79 -0.27 -18.28
N GLU A 41 -4.76 -0.66 -17.45
CA GLU A 41 -4.52 -1.53 -16.31
C GLU A 41 -4.24 -2.96 -16.80
N VAL A 42 -3.07 -3.51 -16.47
CA VAL A 42 -2.66 -4.85 -16.93
C VAL A 42 -3.20 -5.96 -16.00
N ASN A 43 -3.50 -5.62 -14.74
CA ASN A 43 -4.00 -6.58 -13.77
C ASN A 43 -5.47 -6.91 -14.04
N SER A 44 -5.73 -8.12 -14.53
CA SER A 44 -7.07 -8.58 -14.92
C SER A 44 -8.11 -8.50 -13.80
N VAL A 45 -7.72 -8.67 -12.53
CA VAL A 45 -8.62 -8.50 -11.38
C VAL A 45 -8.92 -7.03 -11.12
N MET A 46 -7.92 -6.17 -11.34
CA MET A 46 -8.04 -4.74 -11.06
C MET A 46 -8.78 -3.99 -12.16
N VAL A 47 -8.75 -4.48 -13.41
CA VAL A 47 -9.46 -3.90 -14.58
C VAL A 47 -10.94 -3.67 -14.27
N ASP A 48 -11.63 -4.69 -13.74
CA ASP A 48 -13.05 -4.57 -13.40
C ASP A 48 -13.27 -3.63 -12.21
N VAL A 49 -12.34 -3.60 -11.26
CA VAL A 49 -12.43 -2.76 -10.07
C VAL A 49 -12.24 -1.28 -10.42
N VAL A 50 -11.31 -0.94 -11.32
CA VAL A 50 -11.05 0.44 -11.77
C VAL A 50 -12.10 0.99 -12.71
N SER A 51 -12.91 0.12 -13.32
CA SER A 51 -14.09 0.54 -14.11
C SER A 51 -15.09 1.35 -13.27
N ASN A 52 -15.15 1.09 -11.96
CA ASN A 52 -15.97 1.84 -11.01
C ASN A 52 -15.06 2.58 -10.00
N PRO A 53 -14.84 3.89 -10.17
CA PRO A 53 -13.97 4.68 -9.30
C PRO A 53 -14.36 4.61 -7.82
N TRP A 54 -15.65 4.56 -7.51
CA TRP A 54 -16.14 4.47 -6.13
C TRP A 54 -15.82 3.12 -5.50
N LEU A 55 -16.00 2.03 -6.24
CA LEU A 55 -15.64 0.68 -5.79
C LEU A 55 -14.14 0.56 -5.57
N SER A 56 -13.34 1.08 -6.49
CA SER A 56 -11.87 1.15 -6.38
C SER A 56 -11.41 1.87 -5.13
N ILE A 57 -11.94 3.07 -4.88
CA ILE A 57 -11.63 3.86 -3.69
C ILE A 57 -12.07 3.10 -2.44
N PHE A 58 -13.28 2.54 -2.42
CA PHE A 58 -13.76 1.78 -1.27
C PHE A 58 -12.86 0.59 -0.94
N LEU A 59 -12.48 -0.22 -1.94
CA LEU A 59 -11.62 -1.38 -1.74
C LEU A 59 -10.20 -0.98 -1.31
N LYS A 60 -9.55 -0.04 -2.01
CA LYS A 60 -8.16 0.33 -1.69
C LYS A 60 -8.02 1.26 -0.48
N VAL A 61 -9.04 2.01 -0.11
CA VAL A 61 -9.01 2.88 1.07
C VAL A 61 -9.60 2.17 2.28
N PHE A 62 -10.87 1.78 2.24
CA PHE A 62 -11.59 1.30 3.43
C PHE A 62 -11.18 -0.12 3.81
N VAL A 63 -11.18 -1.06 2.86
CA VAL A 63 -10.84 -2.46 3.15
C VAL A 63 -9.37 -2.59 3.58
N VAL A 64 -8.45 -1.91 2.90
CA VAL A 64 -7.03 -1.92 3.27
C VAL A 64 -6.82 -1.26 4.63
N LEU A 65 -7.51 -0.15 4.95
CA LEU A 65 -7.42 0.47 6.28
C LEU A 65 -7.84 -0.51 7.38
N MET A 66 -8.97 -1.21 7.20
CA MET A 66 -9.44 -2.23 8.14
C MET A 66 -8.41 -3.35 8.32
N LEU A 67 -7.81 -3.82 7.23
CA LEU A 67 -6.76 -4.84 7.28
C LEU A 67 -5.52 -4.35 8.04
N ILE A 68 -5.07 -3.12 7.80
CA ILE A 68 -3.91 -2.53 8.48
C ILE A 68 -4.18 -2.37 9.97
N LEU A 69 -5.37 -1.94 10.36
CA LEU A 69 -5.77 -1.83 11.77
C LEU A 69 -5.82 -3.22 12.44
N PHE A 70 -6.37 -4.22 11.75
CA PHE A 70 -6.38 -5.61 12.21
C PHE A 70 -4.96 -6.14 12.44
N LEU A 71 -4.06 -5.94 11.47
CA LEU A 71 -2.65 -6.34 11.58
C LEU A 71 -1.94 -5.63 12.73
N CYS A 72 -2.15 -4.31 12.88
CA CYS A 72 -1.59 -3.55 14.00
C CYS A 72 -2.05 -4.09 15.36
N ARG A 73 -3.32 -4.50 15.48
CA ARG A 73 -3.87 -5.11 16.69
C ARG A 73 -3.25 -6.49 16.93
N ARG A 74 -3.13 -7.33 15.91
CA ARG A 74 -2.54 -8.67 16.01
C ARG A 74 -1.07 -8.62 16.42
N MET A 75 -0.30 -7.70 15.85
CA MET A 75 1.14 -7.55 16.12
C MET A 75 1.45 -7.04 17.52
N ARG A 76 0.52 -6.34 18.18
CA ARG A 76 0.69 -5.92 19.58
C ARG A 76 0.92 -7.13 20.51
N HIS A 77 0.33 -8.28 20.16
CA HIS A 77 0.44 -9.52 20.91
C HIS A 77 1.48 -10.50 20.32
N ALA A 78 2.21 -10.12 19.27
CA ALA A 78 3.20 -10.99 18.63
C ALA A 78 4.48 -11.13 19.49
N ASN A 79 5.21 -12.23 19.32
CA ASN A 79 6.52 -12.42 19.95
C ASN A 79 7.63 -11.71 19.15
N SER A 80 8.85 -11.63 19.70
CA SER A 80 9.96 -10.90 19.07
C SER A 80 10.39 -11.50 17.73
N LYS A 81 10.34 -12.83 17.57
CA LYS A 81 10.67 -13.51 16.30
C LYS A 81 9.66 -13.17 15.22
N GLN A 82 8.36 -13.21 15.54
CA GLN A 82 7.27 -12.82 14.64
C GLN A 82 7.41 -11.36 14.19
N LEU A 83 7.67 -10.44 15.13
CA LEU A 83 7.89 -9.02 14.79
C LEU A 83 9.09 -8.83 13.85
N PHE A 84 10.17 -9.59 14.04
CA PHE A 84 11.33 -9.54 13.15
C PHE A 84 10.97 -9.95 11.71
N TYR A 85 10.32 -11.10 11.53
CA TYR A 85 9.90 -11.54 10.19
C TYR A 85 8.87 -10.61 9.56
N SER A 86 7.89 -10.13 10.34
CA SER A 86 6.92 -9.14 9.86
C SER A 86 7.61 -7.86 9.38
N ASN A 87 8.63 -7.38 10.09
CA ASN A 87 9.39 -6.20 9.68
C ASN A 87 10.09 -6.38 8.33
N ILE A 88 10.66 -7.56 8.06
CA ILE A 88 11.31 -7.87 6.77
C ILE A 88 10.25 -7.87 5.65
N ILE A 89 9.15 -8.60 5.84
CA ILE A 89 8.08 -8.72 4.84
C ILE A 89 7.49 -7.34 4.52
N ILE A 90 7.18 -6.55 5.55
CA ILE A 90 6.61 -5.21 5.38
C ILE A 90 7.62 -4.27 4.70
N CYS A 91 8.92 -4.41 5.01
CA CYS A 91 9.95 -3.63 4.33
C CYS A 91 9.99 -3.92 2.83
N PHE A 92 9.93 -5.20 2.45
CA PHE A 92 9.89 -5.60 1.05
C PHE A 92 8.62 -5.10 0.35
N ALA A 93 7.46 -5.20 1.01
CA ALA A 93 6.20 -4.68 0.48
C ALA A 93 6.27 -3.15 0.25
N VAL A 94 6.81 -2.39 1.21
CA VAL A 94 7.00 -0.94 1.07
C VAL A 94 7.90 -0.62 -0.13
N LEU A 95 9.01 -1.34 -0.31
CA LEU A 95 9.89 -1.13 -1.46
C LEU A 95 9.17 -1.33 -2.79
N ILE A 96 8.41 -2.41 -2.93
CA ILE A 96 7.60 -2.66 -4.15
C ILE A 96 6.63 -1.50 -4.40
N TYR A 97 5.89 -1.07 -3.36
CA TYR A 97 4.93 0.02 -3.51
C TYR A 97 5.58 1.36 -3.87
N ILE A 98 6.80 1.62 -3.38
CA ILE A 98 7.57 2.80 -3.80
C ILE A 98 7.87 2.71 -5.30
N PHE A 99 8.34 1.57 -5.81
CA PHE A 99 8.61 1.40 -7.25
C PHE A 99 7.35 1.59 -8.11
N ILE A 100 6.21 1.05 -7.68
CA ILE A 100 4.94 1.22 -8.39
C ILE A 100 4.54 2.70 -8.44
N ASN A 101 4.57 3.40 -7.31
CA ASN A 101 4.24 4.83 -7.27
C ASN A 101 5.20 5.68 -8.11
N LEU A 102 6.50 5.37 -8.10
CA LEU A 102 7.49 6.03 -8.97
C LEU A 102 7.18 5.78 -10.45
N SER A 103 6.81 4.56 -10.83
CA SER A 103 6.40 4.25 -12.19
C SER A 103 5.20 5.09 -12.62
N HIS A 104 4.17 5.20 -11.77
CA HIS A 104 3.01 6.05 -12.04
C HIS A 104 3.40 7.53 -12.25
N ILE A 105 4.27 8.08 -11.39
CA ILE A 105 4.77 9.45 -11.54
C ILE A 105 5.49 9.63 -12.88
N LEU A 106 6.35 8.68 -13.27
CA LEU A 106 7.04 8.71 -14.57
C LEU A 106 6.06 8.69 -15.74
N TRP A 107 5.03 7.83 -15.69
CA TRP A 107 3.99 7.78 -16.72
C TRP A 107 3.20 9.09 -16.82
N ILE A 108 2.85 9.69 -15.69
CA ILE A 108 2.18 10.99 -15.64
C ILE A 108 3.04 12.07 -16.30
N ILE A 109 4.33 12.12 -15.96
CA ILE A 109 5.27 13.09 -16.55
C ILE A 109 5.42 12.86 -18.06
N LEU A 110 5.49 11.61 -18.52
CA LEU A 110 5.62 11.28 -19.95
C LEU A 110 4.38 11.61 -20.77
N LEU A 111 3.19 11.45 -20.20
CA LEU A 111 1.90 11.62 -20.91
C LEU A 111 1.35 13.05 -20.83
N ILE A 112 1.76 13.86 -19.86
CA ILE A 112 1.37 15.28 -19.75
C ILE A 112 2.26 16.17 -20.64
N ARG A 113 3.32 15.62 -21.23
CA ARG A 113 4.16 16.30 -22.22
C ARG A 113 3.56 16.20 -23.62
#